data_AF-A0A5J5I4N5-F1
#
_entry.id   AF-A0A5J5I4N5-F1
#
_cell.length_a   1.000
_cell.length_b   1.000
_cell.length_c   1.000
_cell.angle_alpha   90.00
_cell.angle_beta   90.00
_cell.angle_gamma   90.00
#
_symmetry.space_group_name_H-M   'P 1'
#
loop_
_entity.id
_entity.type
_entity.pdbx_description
1 polymer ?
#
loop_
_entity_poly.entity_id
_entity_poly.type
_entity_poly.pdbx_seq_one_letter_code
_entity_poly.pdbx_strand_id
1 'polypeptide(L)'
;MFSGHFGVAAIVKSKTPELPLWSLLVSTQLLDIVFIPFNLAGMESMEPIGEGGYANMMIYAFYSHSLLGAMFFSILAGLLAGGFWGRKSGVIIGSVAFSHWILDLIVHRPDLPIFPGNAGDLPLLGFGLWNSISGSILVEFLLISAGSYFYFKHVLQSLGPQRKGKAIAAGCIMTAFLFLSLFIDASSLLNK
;
A
#
# COMPACT_ATOMS: atom_id res chain seq x y z
N MET A 1 4.81 5.07 2.60
CA MET A 1 3.50 5.63 3.05
C MET A 1 2.70 4.45 3.54
N PHE A 2 1.80 4.56 4.52
CA PHE A 2 1.07 3.37 4.99
C PHE A 2 -0.40 3.40 4.57
N SER A 3 -1.17 4.41 5.00
CA SER A 3 -2.61 4.50 4.76
C SER A 3 -2.95 4.70 3.28
N GLY A 4 -2.12 5.46 2.55
CA GLY A 4 -2.33 5.78 1.13
C GLY A 4 -2.50 4.54 0.24
N HIS A 5 -1.79 3.45 0.56
CA HIS A 5 -1.89 2.16 -0.14
C HIS A 5 -3.31 1.57 -0.05
N PHE A 6 -3.98 1.66 1.11
CA PHE A 6 -5.38 1.23 1.25
C PHE A 6 -6.35 2.05 0.38
N GLY A 7 -6.02 3.32 0.12
CA GLY A 7 -6.74 4.15 -0.86
C GLY A 7 -6.72 3.50 -2.25
N VAL A 8 -5.58 2.99 -2.69
CA VAL A 8 -5.44 2.27 -3.98
C VAL A 8 -6.32 1.02 -4.00
N ALA A 9 -6.31 0.21 -2.93
CA ALA A 9 -7.16 -0.98 -2.82
C ALA A 9 -8.65 -0.63 -2.98
N ALA A 10 -9.11 0.45 -2.34
CA ALA A 10 -10.50 0.91 -2.43
C ALA A 10 -10.87 1.40 -3.85
N ILE A 11 -9.97 2.14 -4.52
CA ILE A 11 -10.15 2.55 -5.93
C ILE A 11 -10.27 1.32 -6.83
N VAL A 12 -9.35 0.37 -6.70
CA VAL A 12 -9.34 -0.83 -7.55
C VAL A 12 -10.58 -1.68 -7.29
N LYS A 13 -10.98 -1.86 -6.03
CA LYS A 13 -12.20 -2.60 -5.66
C LYS A 13 -13.44 -2.05 -6.35
N SER A 14 -13.53 -0.72 -6.53
CA SER A 14 -14.65 -0.07 -7.25
C SER A 14 -14.79 -0.50 -8.72
N LYS A 15 -13.72 -1.05 -9.31
CA LYS A 15 -13.65 -1.49 -10.71
C LYS A 15 -13.55 -3.01 -10.86
N THR A 16 -13.36 -3.72 -9.75
CA THR A 16 -13.13 -5.17 -9.72
C THR A 16 -14.03 -5.83 -8.68
N PRO A 17 -15.36 -5.79 -8.86
CA PRO A 17 -16.31 -6.34 -7.90
C PRO A 17 -16.11 -7.84 -7.65
N GLU A 18 -15.54 -8.57 -8.61
CA GLU A 18 -15.23 -10.00 -8.53
C GLU A 18 -14.16 -10.36 -7.49
N LEU A 19 -13.23 -9.44 -7.19
CA LEU A 19 -12.15 -9.68 -6.24
C LEU A 19 -12.61 -9.40 -4.81
N PRO A 20 -12.34 -10.26 -3.82
CA PRO A 20 -12.59 -9.95 -2.42
C PRO A 20 -11.86 -8.66 -2.00
N LEU A 21 -12.48 -7.83 -1.16
CA LEU A 21 -11.83 -6.60 -0.70
C LEU A 21 -10.54 -6.89 0.08
N TRP A 22 -10.56 -7.92 0.93
CA TRP A 22 -9.41 -8.30 1.74
C TRP A 22 -8.19 -8.66 0.89
N SER A 23 -8.39 -9.27 -0.29
CA SER A 23 -7.26 -9.67 -1.14
C SER A 23 -6.56 -8.44 -1.72
N LEU A 24 -7.31 -7.39 -2.04
CA LEU A 24 -6.74 -6.11 -2.49
C LEU A 24 -6.00 -5.40 -1.36
N LEU A 25 -6.55 -5.37 -0.14
CA LEU A 25 -5.89 -4.79 1.04
C LEU A 25 -4.58 -5.51 1.39
N VAL A 26 -4.59 -6.85 1.35
CA VAL A 26 -3.39 -7.66 1.56
C VAL A 26 -2.38 -7.43 0.44
N SER A 27 -2.84 -7.33 -0.81
CA SER A 27 -1.94 -7.07 -1.95
C SER A 27 -1.22 -5.73 -1.79
N THR A 28 -1.95 -4.69 -1.37
CA THR A 28 -1.35 -3.37 -1.14
C THR A 28 -0.32 -3.36 -0.02
N GLN A 29 -0.32 -4.33 0.89
CA GLN A 29 0.67 -4.46 1.97
C GLN A 29 1.54 -5.71 1.85
N LEU A 30 1.59 -6.32 0.67
CA LEU A 30 2.30 -7.59 0.50
C LEU A 30 3.79 -7.44 0.81
N LEU A 31 4.42 -6.34 0.36
CA LEU A 31 5.84 -6.10 0.58
C LEU A 31 6.14 -5.88 2.06
N ASP A 32 5.31 -5.12 2.78
CA ASP A 32 5.39 -4.99 4.24
C ASP A 32 5.22 -6.33 4.97
N ILE A 33 4.27 -7.16 4.54
CA ILE A 33 4.05 -8.49 5.12
C ILE A 33 5.28 -9.37 4.90
N VAL A 34 5.93 -9.26 3.74
CA VAL A 34 7.16 -9.99 3.41
C VAL A 34 8.36 -9.42 4.17
N PHE A 35 8.41 -8.11 4.41
CA PHE A 35 9.46 -7.46 5.19
C PHE A 35 9.54 -8.02 6.62
N ILE A 36 8.40 -8.31 7.28
CA ILE A 36 8.37 -8.82 8.66
C ILE A 36 9.26 -10.07 8.87
N PRO A 37 9.10 -11.19 8.13
CA PRO A 37 9.96 -12.36 8.31
C PRO A 37 11.42 -12.11 7.92
N PHE A 38 11.70 -11.27 6.91
CA PHE A 38 13.07 -10.90 6.56
C PHE A 38 13.74 -10.10 7.69
N ASN A 39 12.99 -9.19 8.32
CA ASN A 39 13.44 -8.42 9.45
C ASN A 39 13.72 -9.30 10.67
N LEU A 40 12.80 -10.21 11.01
CA LEU A 40 13.00 -11.17 12.10
C LEU A 40 14.18 -12.12 11.87
N ALA A 41 14.49 -12.44 10.61
CA ALA A 41 15.65 -13.24 10.23
C ALA A 41 16.97 -12.43 10.19
N GLY A 42 16.93 -11.13 10.47
CA GLY A 42 18.10 -10.24 10.44
C GLY A 42 18.61 -9.91 9.04
N MET A 43 17.84 -10.19 7.99
CA MET A 43 18.18 -9.88 6.60
C MET A 43 17.78 -8.45 6.20
N GLU A 44 16.83 -7.86 6.92
CA GLU A 44 16.33 -6.50 6.73
C GLU A 44 16.22 -5.80 8.07
N SER A 45 16.28 -4.47 8.10
CA SER A 45 16.20 -3.70 9.34
C SER A 45 15.52 -2.37 9.14
N MET A 46 15.15 -1.73 10.25
CA MET A 46 14.69 -0.35 10.27
C MET A 46 15.24 0.32 11.52
N GLU A 47 15.72 1.55 11.36
CA GLU A 47 16.38 2.30 12.43
C GLU A 47 15.79 3.71 12.49
N PRO A 48 15.44 4.22 13.68
CA PRO A 48 15.03 5.61 13.85
C PRO A 48 16.20 6.54 13.51
N ILE A 49 15.93 7.57 12.71
CA ILE A 49 16.87 8.66 12.43
C ILE A 49 16.44 10.00 13.03
N GLY A 50 15.30 10.02 13.71
CA GLY A 50 14.75 11.18 14.39
C GLY A 50 13.51 10.78 15.18
N GLU A 51 12.93 11.77 15.86
CA GLU A 51 11.66 11.62 16.57
C GLU A 51 10.48 11.63 15.60
N GLY A 52 9.45 10.84 15.88
CA GLY A 52 8.23 10.72 15.08
C GLY A 52 8.08 9.42 14.30
N GLY A 53 7.02 9.34 13.51
CA GLY A 53 6.55 8.12 12.85
C GLY A 53 7.43 7.61 11.71
N TYR A 54 6.85 6.80 10.82
CA TYR A 54 7.58 6.08 9.76
C TYR A 54 8.50 6.99 8.91
N ALA A 55 8.15 8.27 8.72
CA ALA A 55 8.95 9.18 7.92
C ALA A 55 10.32 9.44 8.55
N ASN A 56 10.49 9.24 9.85
CA ASN A 56 11.76 9.38 10.56
C ASN A 56 12.44 8.03 10.82
N MET A 57 12.12 7.02 10.01
CA MET A 57 12.83 5.74 9.97
C MET A 57 13.71 5.68 8.70
N MET A 58 14.91 5.13 8.84
CA MET A 58 15.64 4.56 7.71
C MET A 58 15.30 3.08 7.62
N ILE A 59 14.87 2.64 6.45
CA ILE A 59 14.40 1.27 6.23
C ILE A 59 15.37 0.59 5.28
N TYR A 60 16.01 -0.48 5.77
CA TYR A 60 16.93 -1.32 5.01
C TYR A 60 16.18 -2.58 4.54
N ALA A 61 15.21 -2.39 3.65
CA ALA A 61 14.36 -3.44 3.11
C ALA A 61 14.93 -4.02 1.80
N PHE A 62 16.12 -4.60 1.88
CA PHE A 62 16.92 -4.92 0.71
C PHE A 62 16.44 -6.10 -0.14
N TYR A 63 15.53 -6.93 0.36
CA TYR A 63 14.94 -8.06 -0.35
C TYR A 63 13.49 -7.76 -0.73
N SER A 64 12.65 -7.44 0.25
CA SER A 64 11.21 -7.19 0.10
C SER A 64 10.93 -5.96 -0.78
N HIS A 65 11.72 -4.89 -0.65
CA HIS A 65 11.50 -3.61 -1.34
C HIS A 65 12.58 -3.28 -2.38
N SER A 66 13.49 -4.21 -2.68
CA SER A 66 14.27 -4.08 -3.91
C SER A 66 13.36 -4.11 -5.14
N LEU A 67 13.69 -3.40 -6.22
CA LEU A 67 12.85 -3.39 -7.44
C LEU A 67 12.57 -4.81 -7.94
N LEU A 68 13.60 -5.65 -8.05
CA LEU A 68 13.40 -7.03 -8.51
C LEU A 68 12.71 -7.92 -7.47
N GLY A 69 12.93 -7.69 -6.18
CA GLY A 69 12.21 -8.41 -5.12
C GLY A 69 10.72 -8.07 -5.13
N ALA A 70 10.38 -6.78 -5.18
CA ALA A 70 9.03 -6.28 -5.32
C ALA A 70 8.33 -6.83 -6.58
N MET A 71 9.02 -6.83 -7.73
CA MET A 71 8.53 -7.47 -8.96
C MET A 71 8.28 -8.96 -8.75
N PHE A 72 9.23 -9.68 -8.15
CA PHE A 72 9.11 -11.12 -7.89
C PHE A 72 7.89 -11.46 -7.03
N PHE A 73 7.73 -10.81 -5.87
CA PHE A 73 6.60 -11.06 -4.97
C PHE A 73 5.27 -10.65 -5.61
N SER A 74 5.25 -9.56 -6.37
CA SER A 74 4.05 -9.11 -7.09
C SER A 74 3.63 -10.09 -8.19
N ILE A 75 4.59 -10.62 -8.97
CA ILE A 75 4.33 -11.64 -9.99
C ILE A 75 3.84 -12.92 -9.34
N LEU A 76 4.50 -13.35 -8.25
CA LEU A 76 4.10 -14.56 -7.52
C LEU A 76 2.66 -14.44 -6.99
N ALA A 77 2.32 -13.31 -6.35
CA ALA A 77 0.96 -13.04 -5.89
C ALA A 77 -0.04 -13.05 -7.04
N GLY A 78 0.31 -12.45 -8.19
CA GLY A 78 -0.53 -12.44 -9.37
C GLY A 78 -0.74 -13.82 -9.99
N LEU A 79 0.28 -14.67 -10.01
CA LEU A 79 0.17 -16.05 -10.49
C LEU A 79 -0.73 -16.90 -9.57
N LEU A 80 -0.53 -16.79 -8.24
CA LEU A 80 -1.35 -17.48 -7.25
C LEU A 80 -2.81 -17.04 -7.35
N ALA A 81 -3.07 -15.73 -7.33
CA ALA A 81 -4.42 -15.19 -7.49
C ALA A 81 -5.04 -15.54 -8.85
N GLY A 82 -4.23 -15.65 -9.90
CA GLY A 82 -4.65 -16.10 -11.22
C GLY A 82 -5.17 -17.53 -11.23
N GLY A 83 -4.61 -18.41 -10.41
CA GLY A 83 -5.10 -19.78 -10.20
C GLY A 83 -6.43 -19.85 -9.46
N PHE A 84 -6.66 -18.96 -8.48
CA PHE A 84 -7.90 -18.96 -7.67
C PHE A 84 -9.06 -18.20 -8.29
N TRP A 85 -8.79 -17.05 -8.92
CA TRP A 85 -9.82 -16.10 -9.39
C TRP A 85 -9.72 -15.80 -10.90
N GLY A 86 -8.89 -16.54 -11.62
CA GLY A 86 -8.69 -16.40 -13.07
C GLY A 86 -7.62 -15.37 -13.45
N ARG A 87 -7.08 -15.51 -14.66
CA ARG A 87 -5.92 -14.73 -15.15
C ARG A 87 -6.08 -13.21 -15.01
N LYS A 88 -7.27 -12.67 -15.30
CA LYS A 88 -7.55 -11.22 -15.16
C LYS A 88 -7.37 -10.75 -13.72
N SER A 89 -7.98 -11.47 -12.77
CA SER A 89 -7.87 -11.19 -11.33
C SER A 89 -6.43 -11.31 -10.84
N GLY A 90 -5.68 -12.29 -11.35
CA GLY A 90 -4.25 -12.44 -11.08
C GLY A 90 -3.43 -11.22 -11.50
N VAL A 91 -3.62 -10.74 -12.74
CA VAL A 91 -2.94 -9.53 -13.22
C VAL A 91 -3.27 -8.33 -12.33
N ILE A 92 -4.54 -8.15 -11.95
CA ILE A 92 -4.96 -7.06 -11.07
C ILE A 92 -4.24 -7.15 -9.70
N ILE A 93 -4.23 -8.31 -9.06
CA ILE A 93 -3.59 -8.52 -7.77
C ILE A 93 -2.08 -8.23 -7.84
N GLY A 94 -1.40 -8.74 -8.87
CA GLY A 94 0.02 -8.46 -9.07
C GLY A 94 0.29 -6.97 -9.32
N SER A 95 -0.54 -6.28 -10.11
CA SER A 95 -0.42 -4.84 -10.33
C SER A 95 -0.66 -4.03 -9.06
N VAL A 96 -1.61 -4.43 -8.22
CA VAL A 96 -1.87 -3.78 -6.92
C VAL A 96 -0.71 -3.99 -5.97
N ALA A 97 -0.14 -5.19 -5.89
CA ALA A 97 1.06 -5.44 -5.10
C ALA A 97 2.25 -4.60 -5.58
N PHE A 98 2.48 -4.52 -6.90
CA PHE A 98 3.60 -3.73 -7.43
C PHE A 98 3.39 -2.22 -7.30
N SER A 99 2.13 -1.76 -7.23
CA SER A 99 1.82 -0.35 -6.99
C SER A 99 2.37 0.16 -5.64
N HIS A 100 2.55 -0.74 -4.67
CA HIS A 100 3.20 -0.42 -3.40
C HIS A 100 4.60 0.15 -3.64
N TRP A 101 5.45 -0.59 -4.36
CA TRP A 101 6.82 -0.17 -4.66
C TRP A 101 6.90 1.16 -5.43
N ILE A 102 5.95 1.39 -6.36
CA ILE A 102 5.89 2.64 -7.13
C ILE A 102 5.55 3.83 -6.22
N LEU A 103 4.61 3.66 -5.30
CA LEU A 103 4.27 4.69 -4.33
C LEU A 103 5.40 4.89 -3.31
N ASP A 104 6.11 3.83 -2.95
CA ASP A 104 7.29 3.91 -2.10
C ASP A 104 8.42 4.67 -2.76
N LEU A 105 8.68 4.46 -4.05
CA LEU A 105 9.66 5.23 -4.81
C LEU A 105 9.44 6.75 -4.69
N ILE A 106 8.18 7.20 -4.62
CA ILE A 106 7.85 8.62 -4.45
C ILE A 106 8.23 9.12 -3.06
N VAL A 107 8.02 8.30 -2.03
CA VAL A 107 8.06 8.77 -0.64
C VAL A 107 9.35 8.49 0.09
N HIS A 108 9.94 7.33 -0.19
CA HIS A 108 11.18 6.88 0.41
C HIS A 108 12.32 7.84 0.08
N ARG A 109 13.26 7.92 1.02
CA ARG A 109 14.59 8.48 0.75
C ARG A 109 15.31 7.55 -0.23
N PRO A 110 16.52 7.89 -0.70
CA PRO A 110 17.36 6.97 -1.46
C PRO A 110 17.79 5.73 -0.63
N ASP A 111 16.84 4.84 -0.34
CA ASP A 111 16.98 3.65 0.51
C ASP A 111 16.40 2.38 -0.17
N LEU A 112 15.82 2.48 -1.38
CA LEU A 112 15.27 1.36 -2.14
C LEU A 112 16.30 0.76 -3.11
N PRO A 113 16.71 -0.51 -2.96
CA PRO A 113 17.68 -1.10 -3.89
C PRO A 113 17.07 -1.49 -5.23
N ILE A 114 17.92 -1.65 -6.24
CA ILE A 114 17.52 -2.24 -7.53
C ILE A 114 17.50 -3.76 -7.44
N PHE A 115 18.61 -4.34 -6.96
CA PHE A 115 18.79 -5.78 -6.82
C PHE A 115 18.57 -6.24 -5.37
N PRO A 116 18.08 -7.48 -5.16
CA PRO A 116 17.92 -8.03 -3.82
C PRO A 116 19.26 -8.07 -3.06
N GLY A 117 19.22 -7.78 -1.77
CA GLY A 117 20.40 -7.69 -0.91
C GLY A 117 21.32 -6.51 -1.25
N ASN A 118 20.82 -5.50 -1.98
CA ASN A 118 21.62 -4.41 -2.53
C ASN A 118 22.83 -4.88 -3.37
N ALA A 119 22.67 -6.01 -4.07
CA ALA A 119 23.76 -6.62 -4.82
C ALA A 119 24.32 -5.67 -5.89
N GLY A 120 25.65 -5.51 -5.89
CA GLY A 120 26.37 -4.67 -6.85
C GLY A 120 26.46 -3.19 -6.48
N ASP A 121 26.00 -2.80 -5.28
CA ASP A 121 26.13 -1.44 -4.72
C ASP A 121 25.68 -0.33 -5.69
N LEU A 122 24.60 -0.61 -6.41
CA LEU A 122 24.00 0.36 -7.32
C LEU A 122 23.37 1.52 -6.55
N PRO A 123 23.16 2.69 -7.19
CA PRO A 123 22.45 3.79 -6.57
C PRO A 123 21.07 3.37 -6.05
N LEU A 124 20.83 3.64 -4.77
CA LEU A 124 19.54 3.45 -4.14
C LEU A 124 18.53 4.49 -4.68
N LEU A 125 17.28 4.07 -4.80
CA LEU A 125 16.20 4.85 -5.38
C LEU A 125 15.32 5.47 -4.29
N GLY A 126 14.65 6.57 -4.62
CA GLY A 126 13.70 7.26 -3.76
C GLY A 126 13.68 8.77 -4.01
N PHE A 127 12.49 9.37 -4.14
CA PHE A 127 12.33 10.80 -4.39
C PHE A 127 12.22 11.65 -3.13
N GLY A 128 12.06 11.02 -1.96
CA GLY A 128 12.22 11.64 -0.65
C GLY A 128 11.04 12.50 -0.21
N LEU A 129 9.79 12.19 -0.59
CA LEU A 129 8.62 12.94 -0.07
C LEU A 129 8.55 12.95 1.46
N TRP A 130 9.06 11.91 2.14
CA TRP A 130 9.15 11.86 3.60
C TRP A 130 9.97 12.97 4.24
N ASN A 131 10.83 13.65 3.48
CA ASN A 131 11.50 14.88 3.95
C ASN A 131 10.51 16.05 4.12
N SER A 132 9.28 15.93 3.62
CA SER A 132 8.17 16.86 3.80
C SER A 132 6.98 16.14 4.42
N ILE A 133 6.80 16.31 5.74
CA ILE A 133 5.66 15.73 6.47
C ILE A 133 4.34 16.21 5.88
N SER A 134 4.21 17.51 5.59
CA SER A 134 2.99 18.07 4.99
C SER A 134 2.72 17.52 3.58
N GLY A 135 3.77 17.34 2.76
CA GLY A 135 3.66 16.71 1.45
C GLY A 135 3.20 15.26 1.54
N SER A 136 3.76 14.50 2.50
CA SER A 136 3.39 13.11 2.74
C SER A 136 1.92 12.96 3.16
N ILE A 137 1.48 13.76 4.14
CA ILE A 137 0.08 13.78 4.60
C ILE A 137 -0.86 14.19 3.46
N LEU A 138 -0.48 15.17 2.64
CA LEU A 138 -1.31 15.62 1.51
C LEU A 138 -1.51 14.50 0.47
N VAL A 139 -0.43 13.81 0.08
CA VAL A 139 -0.53 12.70 -0.90
C VAL A 139 -1.37 11.56 -0.34
N GLU A 140 -1.18 11.17 0.92
CA GLU A 140 -2.00 10.14 1.56
C GLU A 140 -3.47 10.57 1.63
N PHE A 141 -3.76 11.81 2.05
CA PHE A 141 -5.11 12.35 2.08
C PHE A 141 -5.80 12.28 0.72
N LEU A 142 -5.09 12.61 -0.37
CA LEU A 142 -5.65 12.54 -1.72
C LEU A 142 -5.97 11.11 -2.14
N LEU A 143 -5.09 10.15 -1.88
CA LEU A 143 -5.32 8.73 -2.16
C LEU A 143 -6.49 8.17 -1.35
N ILE A 144 -6.56 8.48 -0.06
CA ILE A 144 -7.63 8.09 0.86
C ILE A 144 -8.97 8.69 0.44
N SER A 145 -9.00 9.98 0.07
CA SER A 145 -10.21 10.67 -0.38
C SER A 145 -10.72 10.09 -1.69
N ALA A 146 -9.82 9.84 -2.65
CA ALA A 146 -10.16 9.19 -3.91
C ALA A 146 -10.70 7.77 -3.69
N GLY A 147 -10.02 6.95 -2.89
CA GLY A 147 -10.46 5.60 -2.53
C GLY A 147 -11.83 5.58 -1.87
N SER A 148 -12.05 6.45 -0.89
CA SER A 148 -13.34 6.63 -0.22
C SER A 148 -14.44 6.98 -1.22
N TYR A 149 -14.21 7.99 -2.07
CA TYR A 149 -15.19 8.43 -3.06
C TYR A 149 -15.56 7.32 -4.05
N PHE A 150 -14.57 6.69 -4.69
CA PHE A 150 -14.81 5.67 -5.71
C PHE A 150 -15.46 4.41 -5.13
N TYR A 151 -15.02 3.96 -3.95
CA TYR A 151 -15.62 2.82 -3.28
C TYR A 151 -17.07 3.10 -2.88
N PHE A 152 -17.34 4.24 -2.23
CA PHE A 152 -18.68 4.61 -1.78
C PHE A 152 -19.64 4.72 -2.96
N LYS A 153 -19.21 5.40 -4.04
CA LYS A 153 -19.97 5.52 -5.28
C LYS A 153 -20.29 4.14 -5.87
N HIS A 154 -19.31 3.26 -5.95
CA HIS A 154 -19.51 1.89 -6.46
C HIS A 154 -20.55 1.13 -5.63
N VAL A 155 -20.41 1.13 -4.30
CA VAL A 155 -21.31 0.36 -3.44
C VAL A 155 -22.75 0.89 -3.51
N LEU A 156 -22.95 2.21 -3.63
CA LEU A 156 -24.28 2.80 -3.86
C LEU A 156 -24.90 2.39 -5.21
N GLN A 157 -24.08 2.23 -6.25
CA GLN A 157 -24.55 1.86 -7.59
C GLN A 157 -24.78 0.35 -7.74
N SER A 158 -23.97 -0.46 -7.07
CA SER A 158 -23.99 -1.93 -7.16
C SER A 158 -25.13 -2.58 -6.36
N LEU A 159 -25.68 -1.90 -5.36
CA LEU A 159 -26.77 -2.42 -4.53
C LEU A 159 -28.09 -1.76 -4.94
N GLY A 160 -29.09 -2.57 -5.33
CA GLY A 160 -30.41 -2.08 -5.71
C GLY A 160 -31.14 -1.32 -4.59
N PRO A 161 -32.24 -0.61 -4.90
CA PRO A 161 -32.91 0.33 -3.97
C PRO A 161 -33.27 -0.28 -2.61
N GLN A 162 -33.65 -1.57 -2.59
CA GLN A 162 -34.01 -2.31 -1.38
C GLN A 162 -32.84 -2.56 -0.41
N ARG A 163 -31.60 -2.45 -0.88
CA ARG A 163 -30.37 -2.66 -0.08
C ARG A 163 -29.57 -1.37 0.14
N LYS A 164 -30.16 -0.21 -0.13
CA LYS A 164 -29.51 1.10 -0.01
C LYS A 164 -28.92 1.36 1.39
N GLY A 165 -29.60 0.92 2.46
CA GLY A 165 -29.08 1.03 3.82
C GLY A 165 -27.78 0.26 4.02
N LYS A 166 -27.68 -0.97 3.50
CA LYS A 166 -26.45 -1.78 3.53
C LYS A 166 -25.34 -1.13 2.70
N ALA A 167 -25.69 -0.52 1.58
CA ALA A 167 -24.75 0.19 0.72
C ALA A 167 -24.11 1.39 1.42
N ILE A 168 -24.95 2.22 2.05
CA ILE A 168 -24.51 3.36 2.86
C ILE A 168 -23.63 2.88 4.01
N ALA A 169 -24.05 1.85 4.75
CA ALA A 169 -23.28 1.30 5.86
C ALA A 169 -21.89 0.82 5.41
N ALA A 170 -21.79 0.04 4.34
CA ALA A 170 -20.52 -0.45 3.81
C ALA A 170 -19.62 0.69 3.29
N GLY A 171 -20.20 1.69 2.63
CA GLY A 171 -19.49 2.91 2.23
C GLY A 171 -18.93 3.67 3.44
N CYS A 172 -19.77 3.92 4.46
CA CYS A 172 -19.37 4.62 5.68
C CYS A 172 -18.29 3.85 6.46
N ILE A 173 -18.40 2.53 6.57
CA ILE A 173 -17.39 1.69 7.24
C ILE A 173 -16.05 1.80 6.53
N MET A 174 -16.03 1.69 5.20
CA MET A 174 -14.78 1.83 4.45
C MET A 174 -14.18 3.23 4.59
N THR A 175 -14.99 4.29 4.43
CA THR A 175 -14.52 5.66 4.61
C THR A 175 -13.97 5.87 6.03
N ALA A 176 -14.66 5.38 7.06
CA ALA A 176 -14.19 5.48 8.44
C ALA A 176 -12.87 4.73 8.65
N PHE A 177 -12.72 3.51 8.10
CA PHE A 177 -11.48 2.75 8.14
C PHE A 177 -10.31 3.53 7.50
N LEU A 178 -10.52 4.07 6.30
CA LEU A 178 -9.51 4.80 5.53
C LEU A 178 -9.09 6.12 6.19
N PHE A 179 -10.04 6.87 6.76
CA PHE A 179 -9.72 8.11 7.47
C PHE A 179 -9.14 7.86 8.86
N LEU A 180 -9.51 6.75 9.52
CA LEU A 180 -8.90 6.35 10.79
C LEU A 180 -7.44 5.92 10.59
N SER A 181 -7.12 5.18 9.52
CA SER A 181 -5.72 4.84 9.21
C SER A 181 -4.90 6.10 8.91
N LEU A 182 -5.43 7.02 8.10
CA LEU A 182 -4.77 8.32 7.85
C LEU A 182 -4.55 9.11 9.15
N PHE A 183 -5.55 9.14 10.05
CA PHE A 183 -5.43 9.83 11.32
C PHE A 183 -4.32 9.23 12.20
N ILE A 184 -4.23 7.90 12.28
CA ILE A 184 -3.16 7.21 13.02
C ILE A 184 -1.79 7.55 12.41
N ASP A 185 -1.66 7.47 11.08
CA ASP A 185 -0.42 7.76 10.39
C ASP A 185 0.01 9.22 10.58
N ALA A 186 -0.89 10.17 10.33
CA ALA A 186 -0.62 11.59 10.51
C ALA A 186 -0.29 11.95 11.97
N SER A 187 -0.96 11.34 12.94
CA SER A 187 -0.63 11.52 14.36
C SER A 187 0.77 11.02 14.68
N SER A 188 1.17 9.87 14.11
CA SER A 188 2.52 9.34 14.30
C SER A 188 3.60 10.27 13.72
N LEU A 189 3.32 10.91 12.58
CA LEU A 189 4.26 11.84 11.94
C LEU A 189 4.40 13.18 12.69
N LEU A 190 3.33 13.61 13.36
CA LEU A 190 3.28 14.91 14.04
C LEU A 190 3.73 14.85 15.50
N ASN A 191 3.66 13.68 16.13
CA ASN A 191 4.21 13.48 17.47
C ASN A 191 5.74 13.43 17.38
N LYS A 192 6.40 14.37 18.07
CA LYS A 192 7.83 14.35 18.32
C LYS A 192 8.07 13.70 19.67
#